data_AF-A0A1G6Z5X4-F1
#
_entry.id   AF-A0A1G6Z5X4-F1
#
_cell.length_a   1.000
_cell.length_b   1.000
_cell.length_c   1.000
_cell.angle_alpha   90.00
_cell.angle_beta   90.00
_cell.angle_gamma   90.00
#
_symmetry.space_group_name_H-M   'P 1'
#
loop_
_entity.id
_entity.type
_entity.pdbx_description
1 polymer ?
#
loop_
_entity_poly.entity_id
_entity_poly.type
_entity_poly.pdbx_seq_one_letter_code
_entity_poly.pdbx_strand_id
1 'polypeptide(L)'
;MKLTKNISISLIALATLLLSCKDKPRVDLAKLTFTEKAESVINFDDRYAGGINTVDAPLSFALQASRSSSFSFNGMNIDSANIIFQMRSDKIRKDTSLYQSGGTADQDHVANSAELHKVLQKFRADSVIYAYRVGIKTKELQSAILKELIKLYGPGIKNPGTDNGLYWNMKSQHRFAFYAPDYRWLIVVDNTHLSKTCFWDAATGNIDFGDCDMAQYKTNLFK
;
A
#
# COMPACT_ATOMS: atom_id res chain seq x y z
N MET A 1 -3.16 -51.28 41.90
CA MET A 1 -3.75 -50.49 40.81
C MET A 1 -3.11 -49.09 40.83
N LYS A 2 -2.03 -48.85 40.07
CA LYS A 2 -1.35 -47.55 39.98
C LYS A 2 -1.77 -46.89 38.67
N LEU A 3 -2.79 -46.05 38.73
CA LEU A 3 -3.38 -45.38 37.58
C LEU A 3 -3.25 -43.85 37.70
N THR A 4 -2.02 -43.35 37.90
CA THR A 4 -1.82 -41.89 38.11
C THR A 4 -0.60 -41.29 37.43
N LYS A 5 0.09 -42.01 36.53
CA LYS A 5 1.34 -41.50 35.93
C LYS A 5 1.25 -41.01 34.48
N ASN A 6 0.13 -41.24 33.78
CA ASN A 6 0.02 -40.94 32.33
C ASN A 6 -0.86 -39.73 31.98
N ILE A 7 -1.58 -39.14 32.94
CA ILE A 7 -2.48 -38.00 32.68
C ILE A 7 -1.68 -36.68 32.57
N SER A 8 -0.53 -36.58 33.25
CA SER A 8 0.26 -35.35 33.30
C SER A 8 1.04 -35.03 32.02
N ILE A 9 1.49 -36.03 31.26
CA ILE A 9 2.33 -35.81 30.07
C ILE A 9 1.47 -35.35 28.87
N SER A 10 0.28 -35.93 28.71
CA SER A 10 -0.65 -35.59 27.63
C SER A 10 -1.23 -34.18 27.77
N LEU A 11 -1.45 -33.69 29.00
CA LEU A 11 -1.89 -32.31 29.24
C LEU A 11 -0.79 -31.27 28.94
N ILE A 12 0.48 -31.60 29.22
CA ILE A 12 1.62 -30.70 28.96
C ILE A 12 1.91 -30.60 27.45
N ALA A 13 1.76 -31.70 26.71
CA ALA A 13 1.84 -31.71 25.25
C ALA A 13 0.70 -30.89 24.60
N LEU A 14 -0.51 -30.92 25.17
CA LEU A 14 -1.63 -30.11 24.69
C LEU A 14 -1.46 -28.61 25.02
N ALA A 15 -0.88 -28.28 26.18
CA ALA A 15 -0.58 -26.91 26.58
C ALA A 15 0.52 -26.25 25.72
N THR A 16 1.51 -27.02 25.26
CA THR A 16 2.56 -26.53 24.34
C THR A 16 2.04 -26.34 22.91
N LEU A 17 1.04 -27.12 22.48
CA LEU A 17 0.33 -26.91 21.22
C LEU A 17 -0.56 -25.66 21.23
N LEU A 18 -1.16 -25.29 22.37
CA LEU A 18 -1.98 -24.08 22.51
C LEU A 18 -1.16 -22.78 22.59
N LEU A 19 0.13 -22.86 22.98
CA LEU A 19 1.03 -21.71 23.08
C LEU A 19 1.79 -21.39 21.78
N SER A 20 1.61 -22.18 20.71
CA SER A 20 2.40 -22.05 19.47
C SER A 20 1.68 -21.37 18.30
N CYS A 21 0.44 -20.89 18.44
CA CYS A 21 -0.13 -19.93 17.49
C CYS A 21 0.43 -18.53 17.79
N LYS A 22 1.74 -18.33 17.58
CA LYS A 22 2.27 -16.98 17.45
C LYS A 22 1.77 -16.43 16.12
N ASP A 23 1.02 -15.34 16.17
CA ASP A 23 0.62 -14.62 14.97
C ASP A 23 1.87 -14.33 14.13
N LYS A 24 1.78 -14.55 12.82
CA LYS A 24 2.87 -14.24 11.90
C LYS A 24 3.24 -12.76 12.05
N PRO A 25 4.53 -12.41 12.10
CA PRO A 25 4.96 -11.01 12.11
C PRO A 25 4.32 -10.26 10.92
N ARG A 26 3.66 -9.15 11.22
CA ARG A 26 3.00 -8.30 10.22
C ARG A 26 3.88 -7.12 9.87
N VAL A 27 3.85 -6.72 8.61
CA VAL A 27 4.51 -5.51 8.14
C VAL A 27 3.62 -4.31 8.47
N ASP A 28 4.16 -3.37 9.25
CA ASP A 28 3.48 -2.13 9.61
C ASP A 28 3.70 -1.08 8.52
N LEU A 29 2.66 -0.81 7.74
CA LEU A 29 2.70 0.12 6.62
C LEU A 29 3.06 1.55 7.05
N ALA A 30 2.70 1.96 8.27
CA ALA A 30 3.01 3.29 8.78
C ALA A 30 4.52 3.50 9.01
N LYS A 31 5.30 2.42 9.07
CA LYS A 31 6.75 2.43 9.34
C LYS A 31 7.62 2.30 8.09
N LEU A 32 7.04 2.04 6.92
CA LEU A 32 7.81 1.95 5.66
C LEU A 32 8.52 3.26 5.36
N THR A 33 9.80 3.21 5.00
CA THR A 33 10.63 4.40 4.71
C THR A 33 10.73 4.72 3.22
N PHE A 34 10.15 3.88 2.36
CA PHE A 34 10.27 3.92 0.91
C PHE A 34 11.70 3.71 0.40
N THR A 35 12.50 2.99 1.19
CA THR A 35 13.82 2.48 0.78
C THR A 35 13.80 0.95 0.62
N GLU A 36 12.70 0.32 1.01
CA GLU A 36 12.53 -1.12 1.04
C GLU A 36 12.29 -1.69 -0.35
N LYS A 37 12.92 -2.85 -0.62
CA LYS A 37 12.59 -3.65 -1.79
C LYS A 37 11.27 -4.36 -1.58
N ALA A 38 10.47 -4.53 -2.63
CA ALA A 38 9.19 -5.21 -2.57
C ALA A 38 9.29 -6.60 -1.91
N GLU A 39 10.33 -7.36 -2.27
CA GLU A 39 10.60 -8.69 -1.70
C GLU A 39 10.78 -8.69 -0.17
N SER A 40 11.28 -7.60 0.42
CA SER A 40 11.43 -7.48 1.88
C SER A 40 10.16 -7.04 2.62
N VAL A 41 9.14 -6.60 1.87
CA VAL A 41 7.88 -6.05 2.41
C VAL A 41 6.72 -7.03 2.24
N ILE A 42 6.73 -7.84 1.17
CA ILE A 42 5.66 -8.78 0.89
C ILE A 42 5.89 -10.14 1.54
N ASN A 43 4.80 -10.87 1.75
CA ASN A 43 4.84 -12.26 2.19
C ASN A 43 4.19 -13.15 1.12
N PHE A 44 4.96 -14.02 0.47
CA PHE A 44 4.49 -14.88 -0.61
C PHE A 44 3.41 -15.91 -0.21
N ASP A 45 3.06 -16.04 1.07
CA ASP A 45 1.86 -16.76 1.50
C ASP A 45 0.56 -16.04 1.10
N ASP A 46 0.60 -14.72 0.88
CA ASP A 46 -0.50 -13.95 0.33
C ASP A 46 -0.57 -14.08 -1.21
N ARG A 47 -1.75 -13.79 -1.76
CA ARG A 47 -1.95 -13.80 -3.22
C ARG A 47 -1.59 -12.44 -3.81
N TYR A 48 -0.51 -12.41 -4.60
CA TYR A 48 -0.10 -11.24 -5.35
C TYR A 48 -0.37 -11.36 -6.85
N ALA A 49 -0.74 -10.22 -7.44
CA ALA A 49 -0.75 -10.00 -8.88
C ALA A 49 0.06 -8.74 -9.19
N GLY A 50 0.99 -8.83 -10.14
CA GLY A 50 1.87 -7.75 -10.56
C GLY A 50 1.57 -7.33 -12.00
N GLY A 51 1.36 -6.05 -12.25
CA GLY A 51 1.11 -5.54 -13.60
C GLY A 51 0.82 -4.05 -13.66
N ILE A 52 -0.01 -3.66 -14.62
CA ILE A 52 -0.43 -2.28 -14.82
C ILE A 52 -1.70 -2.02 -14.00
N ASN A 53 -1.73 -0.91 -13.26
CA ASN A 53 -2.95 -0.35 -12.70
C ASN A 53 -3.06 1.12 -13.10
N THR A 54 -4.02 1.41 -13.99
CA THR A 54 -4.29 2.76 -14.51
C THR A 54 -5.49 3.43 -13.83
N VAL A 55 -6.25 2.69 -13.01
CA VAL A 55 -7.30 3.27 -12.13
C VAL A 55 -6.67 4.26 -11.15
N ASP A 56 -5.42 4.00 -10.78
CA ASP A 56 -4.71 4.54 -9.64
C ASP A 56 -3.41 5.24 -10.07
N ALA A 57 -3.45 6.03 -11.14
CA ALA A 57 -2.28 6.73 -11.65
C ALA A 57 -1.52 7.44 -10.50
N PRO A 58 -0.19 7.29 -10.44
CA PRO A 58 0.68 7.58 -11.58
C PRO A 58 1.37 6.33 -12.13
N LEU A 59 1.19 6.08 -13.44
CA LEU A 59 2.02 5.31 -14.38
C LEU A 59 3.14 4.45 -13.79
N SER A 60 2.76 3.47 -12.99
CA SER A 60 3.68 2.64 -12.22
C SER A 60 3.30 1.18 -12.35
N PHE A 61 4.29 0.34 -12.06
CA PHE A 61 4.04 -1.06 -11.83
C PHE A 61 3.33 -1.22 -10.48
N ALA A 62 2.21 -1.92 -10.49
CA ALA A 62 1.41 -2.20 -9.32
C ALA A 62 1.58 -3.66 -8.91
N LEU A 63 1.96 -3.88 -7.65
CA LEU A 63 1.98 -5.19 -7.01
C LEU A 63 0.85 -5.25 -5.97
N GLN A 64 -0.21 -5.97 -6.30
CA GLN A 64 -1.45 -5.99 -5.54
C GLN A 64 -1.57 -7.25 -4.68
N ALA A 65 -1.65 -7.07 -3.37
CA ALA A 65 -2.06 -8.10 -2.41
C ALA A 65 -3.59 -8.07 -2.25
N SER A 66 -4.26 -9.16 -2.58
CA SER A 66 -5.71 -9.27 -2.40
C SER A 66 -6.05 -10.02 -1.11
N ARG A 67 -6.86 -9.40 -0.24
CA ARG A 67 -7.32 -10.00 1.04
C ARG A 67 -6.18 -10.48 1.93
N SER A 68 -5.08 -9.73 1.98
CA SER A 68 -3.91 -10.08 2.80
C SER A 68 -4.21 -9.94 4.29
N SER A 69 -3.54 -10.78 5.10
CA SER A 69 -3.46 -10.66 6.56
C SER A 69 -2.04 -10.36 7.06
N SER A 70 -1.10 -10.12 6.15
CA SER A 70 0.32 -9.87 6.48
C SER A 70 0.61 -8.42 6.88
N PHE A 71 -0.40 -7.54 6.88
CA PHE A 71 -0.19 -6.10 7.10
C PHE A 71 -0.90 -5.58 8.34
N SER A 72 -0.31 -4.53 8.89
CA SER A 72 -0.88 -3.67 9.92
C SER A 72 -0.66 -2.20 9.56
N PHE A 73 -1.35 -1.30 10.24
CA PHE A 73 -1.15 0.14 10.16
C PHE A 73 -1.04 0.71 11.57
N ASN A 74 0.14 1.21 11.93
CA ASN A 74 0.45 1.70 13.27
C ASN A 74 0.12 0.69 14.38
N GLY A 75 0.49 -0.58 14.16
CA GLY A 75 0.18 -1.69 15.07
C GLY A 75 -1.26 -2.21 15.03
N MET A 76 -2.18 -1.57 14.28
CA MET A 76 -3.55 -2.06 14.09
C MET A 76 -3.62 -3.04 12.92
N ASN A 77 -4.26 -4.19 13.10
CA ASN A 77 -4.49 -5.14 12.02
C ASN A 77 -5.45 -4.54 10.98
N ILE A 78 -5.06 -4.60 9.70
CA ILE A 78 -5.87 -4.11 8.57
C ILE A 78 -6.33 -5.27 7.68
N ASP A 79 -6.71 -6.37 8.33
CA ASP A 79 -7.06 -7.62 7.65
C ASP A 79 -8.09 -7.41 6.54
N SER A 80 -7.94 -8.19 5.48
CA SER A 80 -8.79 -8.15 4.30
C SER A 80 -8.72 -6.84 3.49
N ALA A 81 -7.86 -5.88 3.84
CA ALA A 81 -7.56 -4.76 2.97
C ALA A 81 -6.91 -5.25 1.66
N ASN A 82 -7.17 -4.53 0.57
CA ASN A 82 -6.42 -4.72 -0.65
C ASN A 82 -5.21 -3.78 -0.59
N ILE A 83 -4.00 -4.32 -0.60
CA ILE A 83 -2.77 -3.51 -0.54
C ILE A 83 -2.19 -3.44 -1.94
N ILE A 84 -1.84 -2.24 -2.39
CA ILE A 84 -1.20 -2.04 -3.69
C ILE A 84 0.12 -1.33 -3.44
N PHE A 85 1.23 -2.01 -3.70
CA PHE A 85 2.55 -1.37 -3.71
C PHE A 85 2.84 -0.87 -5.12
N GLN A 86 3.39 0.35 -5.21
CA GLN A 86 3.78 0.96 -6.48
C GLN A 86 5.30 1.06 -6.58
N MET A 87 5.81 0.66 -7.74
CA MET A 87 7.21 0.73 -8.13
C MET A 87 7.31 1.48 -9.46
N ARG A 88 8.35 2.31 -9.62
CA ARG A 88 8.52 3.05 -10.86
C ARG A 88 8.75 2.06 -12.00
N SER A 89 8.19 2.34 -13.17
CA SER A 89 8.37 1.51 -14.35
C SER A 89 8.63 2.39 -15.56
N ASP A 90 9.80 2.20 -16.16
CA ASP A 90 10.17 2.94 -17.37
C ASP A 90 9.30 2.52 -18.57
N LYS A 91 8.86 1.26 -18.61
CA LYS A 91 7.98 0.78 -19.68
C LYS A 91 6.59 1.41 -19.57
N ILE A 92 5.99 1.38 -18.38
CA ILE A 92 4.63 1.90 -18.14
C ILE A 92 4.62 3.43 -18.25
N ARG A 93 5.62 4.11 -17.70
CA ARG A 93 5.74 5.58 -17.80
C ARG A 93 5.85 6.08 -19.24
N LYS A 94 6.44 5.30 -20.16
CA LYS A 94 6.61 5.73 -21.56
C LYS A 94 5.41 5.36 -22.45
N ASP A 95 4.46 4.57 -21.95
CA ASP A 95 3.29 4.15 -22.72
C ASP A 95 2.15 5.15 -22.53
N THR A 96 2.10 6.13 -23.44
CA THR A 96 1.09 7.21 -23.42
C THR A 96 -0.33 6.72 -23.67
N SER A 97 -0.52 5.50 -24.21
CA SER A 97 -1.85 4.92 -24.40
C SER A 97 -2.56 4.63 -23.07
N LEU A 98 -1.77 4.37 -22.01
CA LEU A 98 -2.28 4.08 -20.67
C LEU A 98 -2.87 5.31 -19.98
N TYR A 99 -2.63 6.51 -20.51
CA TYR A 99 -2.98 7.77 -19.85
C TYR A 99 -4.47 8.08 -19.91
N GLN A 100 -5.19 7.43 -20.82
CA GLN A 100 -6.64 7.60 -21.01
C GLN A 100 -7.44 6.35 -20.62
N SER A 101 -6.77 5.27 -20.22
CA SER A 101 -7.41 4.02 -19.82
C SER A 101 -7.66 3.95 -18.32
N GLY A 102 -8.79 3.37 -17.91
CA GLY A 102 -9.04 2.96 -16.52
C GLY A 102 -9.09 1.44 -16.41
N GLY A 103 -8.28 0.84 -15.54
CA GLY A 103 -8.35 -0.59 -15.26
C GLY A 103 -7.03 -1.19 -14.76
N THR A 104 -7.04 -2.51 -14.62
CA THR A 104 -5.82 -3.31 -14.48
C THR A 104 -5.54 -4.03 -15.80
N ALA A 105 -4.27 -4.12 -16.19
CA ALA A 105 -3.85 -4.78 -17.42
C ALA A 105 -2.56 -5.58 -17.21
N ASP A 106 -2.36 -6.60 -18.06
CA ASP A 106 -1.17 -7.45 -18.10
C ASP A 106 -0.72 -7.99 -16.73
N GLN A 107 -1.67 -8.39 -15.88
CA GLN A 107 -1.37 -8.90 -14.56
C GLN A 107 -0.85 -10.34 -14.60
N ASP A 108 0.32 -10.54 -14.02
CA ASP A 108 0.90 -11.86 -13.79
C ASP A 108 0.80 -12.20 -12.30
N HIS A 109 0.50 -13.46 -11.98
CA HIS A 109 0.58 -13.95 -10.61
C HIS A 109 2.04 -13.94 -10.11
N VAL A 110 2.23 -13.61 -8.83
CA VAL A 110 3.53 -13.60 -8.17
C VAL A 110 3.45 -14.47 -6.91
N ALA A 111 3.88 -15.72 -7.01
CA ALA A 111 3.87 -16.71 -5.95
C ALA A 111 5.22 -16.83 -5.22
N ASN A 112 6.31 -16.30 -5.78
CA ASN A 112 7.65 -16.38 -5.20
C ASN A 112 8.57 -15.27 -5.72
N SER A 113 9.78 -15.20 -5.15
CA SER A 113 10.80 -14.21 -5.50
C SER A 113 11.22 -14.25 -6.98
N ALA A 114 11.40 -15.45 -7.54
CA ALA A 114 11.81 -15.59 -8.94
C ALA A 114 10.73 -15.05 -9.89
N GLU A 115 9.46 -15.30 -9.59
CA GLU A 115 8.32 -14.73 -10.32
C GLU A 115 8.23 -13.22 -10.16
N LEU A 116 8.43 -12.69 -8.94
CA LEU A 116 8.48 -11.24 -8.71
C LEU A 116 9.56 -10.61 -9.60
N HIS A 117 10.78 -11.16 -9.59
CA HIS A 117 11.89 -10.66 -10.42
C HIS A 117 11.56 -10.71 -11.92
N LYS A 118 10.97 -11.82 -12.39
CA LYS A 118 10.57 -11.96 -13.80
C LYS A 118 9.54 -10.91 -14.20
N VAL A 119 8.53 -10.65 -13.36
CA VAL A 119 7.48 -9.67 -13.66
C VAL A 119 8.05 -8.25 -13.60
N LEU A 120 8.88 -7.92 -12.62
CA LEU A 120 9.55 -6.60 -12.56
C LEU A 120 10.40 -6.35 -13.83
N GLN A 121 11.15 -7.36 -14.29
CA GLN A 121 11.91 -7.28 -15.53
C GLN A 121 11.02 -7.09 -16.78
N LYS A 122 9.90 -7.84 -16.89
CA LYS A 122 8.91 -7.70 -17.98
C LYS A 122 8.40 -6.27 -18.12
N PHE A 123 8.24 -5.56 -17.01
CA PHE A 123 7.76 -4.17 -16.97
C PHE A 123 8.87 -3.14 -16.83
N ARG A 124 10.16 -3.52 -16.81
CA ARG A 124 11.28 -2.60 -16.50
C ARG A 124 10.97 -1.76 -15.26
N ALA A 125 10.49 -2.42 -14.22
CA ALA A 125 10.12 -1.82 -12.97
C ALA A 125 11.26 -1.90 -11.96
N ASP A 126 11.40 -0.87 -11.15
CA ASP A 126 12.30 -0.85 -10.00
C ASP A 126 11.86 -1.90 -8.97
N SER A 127 12.79 -2.39 -8.15
CA SER A 127 12.46 -3.28 -7.04
C SER A 127 12.02 -2.53 -5.78
N VAL A 128 12.25 -1.20 -5.71
CA VAL A 128 12.03 -0.37 -4.51
C VAL A 128 10.63 0.23 -4.55
N ILE A 129 9.90 0.08 -3.44
CA ILE A 129 8.56 0.63 -3.29
C ILE A 129 8.67 2.13 -3.05
N TYR A 130 7.98 2.94 -3.86
CA TYR A 130 7.89 4.39 -3.64
C TYR A 130 6.51 4.82 -3.12
N ALA A 131 5.52 3.93 -3.16
CA ALA A 131 4.17 4.24 -2.68
C ALA A 131 3.40 2.98 -2.33
N TYR A 132 2.40 3.12 -1.45
CA TYR A 132 1.41 2.10 -1.21
C TYR A 132 0.00 2.69 -1.15
N ARG A 133 -0.99 1.85 -1.50
CA ARG A 133 -2.41 2.13 -1.32
C ARG A 133 -3.05 1.04 -0.46
N VAL A 134 -4.01 1.44 0.35
CA VAL A 134 -4.84 0.55 1.17
C VAL A 134 -6.29 0.75 0.73
N GLY A 135 -6.86 -0.29 0.14
CA GLY A 135 -8.28 -0.37 -0.19
C GLY A 135 -9.07 -0.84 1.03
N ILE A 136 -9.88 0.07 1.56
CA ILE A 136 -10.55 -0.07 2.85
C ILE A 136 -11.96 -0.59 2.62
N LYS A 137 -12.31 -1.74 3.21
CA LYS A 137 -13.59 -2.40 2.89
C LYS A 137 -14.76 -1.94 3.74
N THR A 138 -14.50 -1.54 4.98
CA THR A 138 -15.53 -1.30 6.00
C THR A 138 -15.42 0.11 6.60
N LYS A 139 -16.54 0.67 7.06
CA LYS A 139 -16.57 2.01 7.67
C LYS A 139 -15.84 2.05 9.01
N GLU A 140 -15.84 0.92 9.72
CA GLU A 140 -15.14 0.74 10.98
C GLU A 140 -13.63 0.86 10.76
N LEU A 141 -13.09 0.19 9.74
CA LEU A 141 -11.68 0.27 9.39
C LEU A 141 -11.30 1.67 8.88
N GLN A 142 -12.18 2.32 8.12
CA GLN A 142 -11.99 3.73 7.71
C GLN A 142 -11.81 4.65 8.92
N SER A 143 -12.74 4.56 9.88
CA SER A 143 -12.71 5.38 11.09
C SER A 143 -11.45 5.10 11.92
N ALA A 144 -11.05 3.83 12.01
CA ALA A 144 -9.88 3.39 12.74
C ALA A 144 -8.56 3.90 12.10
N ILE A 145 -8.43 3.78 10.76
CA ILE A 145 -7.29 4.33 10.01
C ILE A 145 -7.22 5.85 10.17
N LEU A 146 -8.34 6.56 10.06
CA LEU A 146 -8.37 8.02 10.23
C LEU A 146 -7.89 8.43 11.63
N LYS A 147 -8.32 7.73 12.67
CA LYS A 147 -7.88 7.98 14.05
C LYS A 147 -6.36 7.81 14.18
N GLU A 148 -5.78 6.76 13.59
CA GLU A 148 -4.34 6.54 13.63
C GLU A 148 -3.56 7.58 12.80
N LEU A 149 -4.07 8.00 11.64
CA LEU A 149 -3.49 9.10 10.86
C LEU A 149 -3.45 10.40 11.67
N ILE A 150 -4.56 10.75 12.34
CA ILE A 150 -4.63 11.96 13.17
C ILE A 150 -3.66 11.88 14.34
N LYS A 151 -3.55 10.71 14.97
CA LYS A 151 -2.61 10.47 16.07
C LYS A 151 -1.15 10.60 15.62
N LEU A 152 -0.81 10.08 14.44
CA LEU A 152 0.55 10.11 13.90
C LEU A 152 0.94 11.50 13.38
N TYR A 153 0.02 12.19 12.72
CA TYR A 153 0.35 13.32 11.85
C TYR A 153 -0.46 14.60 12.13
N GLY A 154 -1.39 14.58 13.09
CA GLY A 154 -2.26 15.72 13.42
C GLY A 154 -3.54 15.79 12.55
N PRO A 155 -4.34 16.87 12.64
CA PRO A 155 -5.73 16.92 12.12
C PRO A 155 -5.90 16.80 10.60
N GLY A 156 -4.83 16.87 9.80
CA GLY A 156 -4.90 16.80 8.34
C GLY A 156 -5.45 18.06 7.69
N ILE A 157 -5.21 18.21 6.40
CA ILE A 157 -5.69 19.34 5.59
C ILE A 157 -6.78 18.84 4.66
N LYS A 158 -7.89 19.59 4.58
CA LYS A 158 -9.00 19.27 3.69
C LYS A 158 -8.55 19.27 2.22
N ASN A 159 -8.85 18.20 1.49
CA ASN A 159 -8.72 18.19 0.04
C ASN A 159 -10.00 18.80 -0.58
N PRO A 160 -9.90 19.93 -1.31
CA PRO A 160 -11.06 20.57 -1.94
C PRO A 160 -11.70 19.71 -3.06
N GLY A 161 -10.96 18.76 -3.65
CA GLY A 161 -11.44 17.87 -4.69
C GLY A 161 -12.27 16.67 -4.20
N THR A 162 -12.58 16.60 -2.90
CA THR A 162 -13.32 15.48 -2.29
C THR A 162 -14.28 15.98 -1.21
N ASP A 163 -15.34 15.23 -0.92
CA ASP A 163 -16.31 15.60 0.12
C ASP A 163 -15.73 15.45 1.53
N ASN A 164 -14.94 14.40 1.77
CA ASN A 164 -14.41 14.06 3.09
C ASN A 164 -12.89 13.74 3.10
N GLY A 165 -12.20 13.90 1.98
CA GLY A 165 -10.77 13.62 1.89
C GLY A 165 -9.88 14.59 2.67
N LEU A 166 -8.83 14.05 3.26
CA LEU A 166 -7.80 14.74 4.04
C LEU A 166 -6.42 14.34 3.56
N TYR A 167 -5.45 15.26 3.62
CA TYR A 167 -4.06 14.96 3.32
C TYR A 167 -3.09 15.50 4.37
N TRP A 168 -1.89 14.91 4.38
CA TRP A 168 -0.75 15.30 5.19
C TRP A 168 0.49 15.33 4.30
N ASN A 169 1.23 16.44 4.34
CA ASN A 169 2.49 16.59 3.61
C ASN A 169 3.66 16.69 4.61
N MET A 170 4.27 15.55 4.92
CA MET A 170 5.33 15.41 5.93
C MET A 170 6.69 15.36 5.24
N LYS A 171 7.14 16.49 4.68
CA LYS A 171 8.39 16.58 3.89
C LYS A 171 9.63 16.09 4.64
N SER A 172 9.74 16.40 5.94
CA SER A 172 10.88 15.92 6.76
C SER A 172 10.91 14.41 6.95
N GLN A 173 9.80 13.72 6.70
CA GLN A 173 9.67 12.27 6.77
C GLN A 173 9.59 11.62 5.39
N HIS A 174 9.85 12.39 4.32
CA HIS A 174 9.74 11.94 2.94
C HIS A 174 8.36 11.32 2.61
N ARG A 175 7.28 11.81 3.23
CA ARG A 175 5.96 11.19 3.14
C ARG A 175 4.86 12.19 2.77
N PHE A 176 4.04 11.81 1.81
CA PHE A 176 2.72 12.39 1.62
C PHE A 176 1.67 11.30 1.83
N ALA A 177 0.67 11.59 2.67
CA ALA A 177 -0.46 10.69 2.91
C ALA A 177 -1.74 11.40 2.49
N PHE A 178 -2.58 10.70 1.75
CA PHE A 178 -3.88 11.17 1.34
C PHE A 178 -4.93 10.10 1.65
N TYR A 179 -5.89 10.49 2.48
CA TYR A 179 -6.97 9.65 2.93
C TYR A 179 -8.27 10.14 2.29
N ALA A 180 -8.86 9.27 1.47
CA ALA A 180 -10.06 9.55 0.69
C ALA A 180 -11.16 8.57 1.09
N PRO A 181 -11.91 8.86 2.18
CA PRO A 181 -12.93 7.93 2.67
C PRO A 181 -14.09 7.77 1.67
N ASP A 182 -14.35 8.76 0.82
CA ASP A 182 -15.39 8.71 -0.21
C ASP A 182 -15.12 7.58 -1.23
N TYR A 183 -13.84 7.33 -1.51
CA TYR A 183 -13.38 6.29 -2.43
C TYR A 183 -12.83 5.06 -1.69
N ARG A 184 -12.84 5.10 -0.35
CA ARG A 184 -12.30 4.06 0.54
C ARG A 184 -10.82 3.75 0.32
N TRP A 185 -10.02 4.78 0.11
CA TRP A 185 -8.58 4.64 -0.08
C TRP A 185 -7.77 5.40 0.97
N LEU A 186 -6.67 4.80 1.39
CA LEU A 186 -5.51 5.52 1.90
C LEU A 186 -4.39 5.36 0.88
N ILE A 187 -3.79 6.46 0.46
CA ILE A 187 -2.65 6.51 -0.45
C ILE A 187 -1.49 7.14 0.32
N VAL A 188 -0.34 6.50 0.30
CA VAL A 188 0.87 7.06 0.91
C VAL A 188 2.04 6.88 -0.03
N VAL A 189 2.77 7.96 -0.26
CA VAL A 189 3.82 8.04 -1.28
C VAL A 189 5.08 8.69 -0.69
N ASP A 190 6.22 8.30 -1.22
CA ASP A 190 7.48 9.03 -1.06
C ASP A 190 7.35 10.40 -1.71
N ASN A 191 7.44 11.46 -0.90
CA ASN A 191 7.30 12.83 -1.38
C ASN A 191 8.62 13.52 -1.71
N THR A 192 9.75 12.81 -1.71
CA THR A 192 11.08 13.37 -2.03
C THR A 192 11.12 14.09 -3.38
N HIS A 193 10.39 13.56 -4.36
CA HIS A 193 10.33 14.10 -5.72
C HIS A 193 8.93 14.59 -6.12
N LEU A 194 7.99 14.66 -5.19
CA LEU A 194 6.69 15.24 -5.50
C LEU A 194 6.81 16.74 -5.71
N SER A 195 5.94 17.27 -6.57
CA SER A 195 5.85 18.71 -6.72
C SER A 195 5.55 19.36 -5.37
N LYS A 196 6.16 20.52 -5.12
CA LYS A 196 5.89 21.31 -3.92
C LYS A 196 4.46 21.81 -3.88
N THR A 197 3.81 21.92 -5.04
CA THR A 197 2.52 22.57 -5.25
C THR A 197 1.45 21.61 -5.76
N CYS A 198 1.81 20.47 -6.37
CA CYS A 198 0.85 19.59 -7.05
C CYS A 198 0.99 18.13 -6.63
N PHE A 199 -0.13 17.46 -6.45
CA PHE A 199 -0.24 16.01 -6.54
C PHE A 199 -1.44 15.66 -7.41
N TRP A 200 -1.32 14.59 -8.19
CA TRP A 200 -2.43 14.12 -9.01
C TRP A 200 -2.66 12.64 -8.73
N ASP A 201 -3.92 12.30 -8.49
CA ASP A 201 -4.41 10.94 -8.44
C ASP A 201 -5.58 10.79 -9.42
N ALA A 202 -5.66 9.66 -10.10
CA ALA A 202 -6.69 9.44 -11.11
C ALA A 202 -8.11 9.33 -10.51
N ALA A 203 -8.25 8.83 -9.29
CA ALA A 203 -9.56 8.66 -8.65
C ALA A 203 -10.05 9.96 -7.99
N THR A 204 -9.16 10.73 -7.37
CA THR A 204 -9.54 11.94 -6.60
C THR A 204 -9.15 13.26 -7.27
N GLY A 205 -8.59 13.21 -8.47
CA GLY A 205 -8.18 14.38 -9.22
C GLY A 205 -6.94 15.07 -8.66
N ASN A 206 -6.83 16.37 -8.93
CA ASN A 206 -5.68 17.17 -8.55
C ASN A 206 -5.80 17.60 -7.09
N ILE A 207 -4.71 17.50 -6.34
CA ILE A 207 -4.53 18.10 -5.02
C ILE A 207 -3.55 19.25 -5.18
N ASP A 208 -4.06 20.47 -4.96
CA ASP A 208 -3.28 21.69 -4.96
C ASP A 208 -2.78 21.97 -3.53
N PHE A 209 -1.45 22.00 -3.37
CA PHE A 209 -0.76 22.34 -2.12
C PHE A 209 -0.41 23.83 -2.02
N GLY A 210 -0.78 24.63 -3.03
CA GLY A 210 -0.55 26.06 -3.16
C GLY A 210 -0.02 26.41 -4.55
N ASP A 211 -0.80 27.16 -5.34
CA ASP A 211 -0.45 27.68 -6.68
C ASP A 211 0.02 26.60 -7.68
N CYS A 212 -0.71 25.49 -7.75
CA CYS A 212 -0.37 24.40 -8.66
C CYS A 212 -0.58 24.73 -10.15
N ASP A 213 0.51 24.77 -10.94
CA ASP A 213 0.43 24.66 -12.40
C ASP A 213 0.27 23.19 -12.82
N MET A 214 -0.99 22.75 -12.91
CA MET A 214 -1.33 21.38 -13.28
C MET A 214 -0.92 21.00 -14.70
N ALA A 215 -0.91 21.94 -15.64
CA ALA A 215 -0.54 21.66 -17.02
C ALA A 215 0.95 21.36 -17.12
N GLN A 216 1.77 22.17 -16.46
CA GLN A 216 3.20 21.94 -16.34
C GLN A 216 3.50 20.67 -15.53
N TYR A 217 2.80 20.45 -14.42
CA TYR A 217 3.00 19.27 -13.58
C TYR A 217 2.70 17.96 -14.34
N LYS A 218 1.57 17.89 -15.05
CA LYS A 218 1.24 16.75 -15.91
C LYS A 218 2.29 16.56 -17.01
N THR A 219 2.71 17.64 -17.66
CA THR A 219 3.78 17.58 -18.67
C THR A 219 5.07 16.99 -18.11
N ASN A 220 5.42 17.29 -16.86
CA ASN A 220 6.62 16.76 -16.20
C ASN A 220 6.44 15.33 -15.70
N LEU A 221 5.24 14.93 -15.26
CA LEU A 221 4.93 13.54 -14.91
C LEU A 221 5.01 12.60 -16.12
N PHE A 222 4.71 13.12 -17.31
CA PHE A 222 4.61 12.37 -18.56
C PHE A 222 5.86 12.43 -19.44
N LYS A 223 6.90 13.15 -19.00
CA LYS A 223 8.25 13.13 -19.59
C LYS A 223 9.10 12.05 -18.91
#